data_AF-A0A7C7QXB0-F1
#
_entry.id   AF-A0A7C7QXB0-F1
#
_cell.length_a   1.000
_cell.length_b   1.000
_cell.length_c   1.000
_cell.angle_alpha   90.00
_cell.angle_beta   90.00
_cell.angle_gamma   90.00
#
_symmetry.space_group_name_H-M   'P 1'
#
loop_
_entity.id
_entity.type
_entity.pdbx_description
1 polymer ?
#
loop_
_entity_poly.entity_id
_entity_poly.type
_entity_poly.pdbx_seq_one_letter_code
_entity_poly.pdbx_strand_id
1 'polypeptide(L)'
;MAQATFRHGNPLMVDYTPASDVSAGDVVVVGAVPHVAHLDIEANRLGALAAGGGVYDVTAKEALSAGDKVYWDADNNKVTKTAVAGKTYYCVGFIVPDSAASADGDTVRVQHSPDGSSISA
;
A
#
# COMPACT_ATOMS: atom_id res chain seq x y z
N MET A 1 5.78 -8.07 11.18
CA MET A 1 6.74 -7.31 10.37
C MET A 1 5.94 -6.30 9.57
N ALA A 2 6.42 -5.07 9.42
CA ALA A 2 5.70 -4.03 8.68
C ALA A 2 5.43 -4.49 7.24
N GLN A 3 4.19 -4.33 6.78
CA GLN A 3 3.77 -4.72 5.43
C GLN A 3 4.16 -3.65 4.39
N ALA A 4 4.13 -2.39 4.81
CA ALA A 4 4.54 -1.22 4.05
C ALA A 4 5.44 -0.32 4.92
N THR A 5 6.59 0.08 4.39
CA THR A 5 7.52 0.98 5.08
C THR A 5 7.60 2.31 4.35
N PHE A 6 7.26 3.41 5.03
CA PHE A 6 7.33 4.74 4.43
C PHE A 6 8.79 5.13 4.11
N ARG A 7 9.01 5.70 2.92
CA ARG A 7 10.32 6.20 2.49
C ARG A 7 10.37 7.70 2.37
N HIS A 8 9.48 8.28 1.57
CA HIS A 8 9.39 9.73 1.34
C HIS A 8 8.06 10.11 0.67
N GLY A 9 7.80 11.40 0.55
CA GLY A 9 6.59 11.94 -0.08
C GLY A 9 5.75 12.77 0.89
N ASN A 10 4.59 13.21 0.42
CA ASN A 10 3.65 14.03 1.19
C ASN A 10 2.35 13.24 1.37
N PRO A 11 2.34 12.26 2.30
CA PRO A 11 1.18 11.41 2.50
C PRO A 11 -0.01 12.24 3.01
N LEU A 12 -1.16 12.09 2.38
CA LEU A 12 -2.42 12.62 2.88
C LEU A 12 -2.89 11.74 4.05
N MET A 13 -2.85 12.27 5.26
CA MET A 13 -3.31 11.56 6.45
C MET A 13 -4.81 11.77 6.65
N VAL A 14 -5.51 10.69 7.00
CA VAL A 14 -6.96 10.69 7.28
C VAL A 14 -7.20 10.02 8.62
N ASP A 15 -8.06 10.63 9.43
CA ASP A 15 -8.44 10.11 10.74
C ASP A 15 -9.14 8.76 10.61
N TYR A 16 -8.71 7.80 11.43
CA TYR A 16 -9.26 6.46 11.45
C TYR A 16 -9.29 5.89 12.87
N THR A 17 -10.41 5.27 13.21
CA THR A 17 -10.60 4.56 14.48
C THR A 17 -10.77 3.08 14.18
N PRO A 18 -9.75 2.24 14.40
CA PRO A 18 -9.85 0.82 14.10
C PRO A 18 -10.66 0.08 15.17
N ALA A 19 -11.31 -1.02 14.76
CA ALA A 19 -12.01 -1.90 15.69
C ALA A 19 -11.06 -2.87 16.43
N SER A 20 -9.85 -3.06 15.91
CA SER A 20 -8.79 -3.92 16.44
C SER A 20 -7.45 -3.18 16.39
N ASP A 21 -6.44 -3.66 17.13
CA ASP A 21 -5.12 -3.06 17.09
C ASP A 21 -4.54 -3.11 15.67
N VAL A 22 -3.96 -1.99 15.21
CA VAL A 22 -3.28 -1.84 13.92
C VAL A 22 -1.83 -1.47 14.22
N SER A 23 -0.89 -2.22 13.66
CA SER A 23 0.54 -1.94 13.87
C SER A 23 1.06 -0.96 12.81
N ALA A 24 2.14 -0.26 13.15
CA ALA A 24 2.84 0.60 12.21
C ALA A 24 3.31 -0.22 10.98
N GLY A 25 2.99 0.30 9.81
CA GLY A 25 3.27 -0.31 8.52
C GLY A 25 2.23 -1.34 8.07
N ASP A 26 1.13 -1.54 8.79
CA ASP A 26 0.01 -2.35 8.29
C ASP A 26 -0.76 -1.61 7.20
N VAL A 27 -1.18 -2.37 6.18
CA VAL A 27 -2.05 -1.87 5.12
C VAL A 27 -3.50 -2.19 5.47
N VAL A 28 -4.26 -1.16 5.82
CA VAL A 28 -5.68 -1.26 6.15
C VAL A 28 -6.51 -0.88 4.94
N VAL A 29 -7.39 -1.78 4.54
CA VAL A 29 -8.30 -1.57 3.42
C VAL A 29 -9.65 -1.09 3.95
N VAL A 30 -9.98 0.19 3.72
CA VAL A 30 -11.26 0.78 4.12
C VAL A 30 -12.17 0.88 2.90
N GLY A 31 -13.25 0.10 2.90
CA GLY A 31 -14.13 -0.02 1.74
C GLY A 31 -13.34 -0.52 0.53
N ALA A 32 -13.01 0.38 -0.38
CA ALA A 32 -12.26 0.08 -1.61
C ALA A 32 -10.89 0.76 -1.76
N VAL A 33 -10.35 1.31 -0.67
CA VAL A 33 -9.13 2.11 -0.72
C VAL A 33 -8.12 1.56 0.29
N PRO A 34 -6.92 1.13 -0.17
CA PRO A 34 -5.86 0.71 0.72
C PRO A 34 -5.21 1.95 1.35
N HIS A 35 -5.03 1.91 2.66
CA HIS A 35 -4.39 2.94 3.45
C HIS A 35 -3.24 2.33 4.27
N VAL A 36 -2.23 3.12 4.62
CA VAL A 36 -1.06 2.64 5.37
C VAL A 36 -1.02 3.28 6.75
N ALA A 37 -0.89 2.47 7.80
CA ALA A 37 -0.66 2.96 9.16
C ALA A 37 0.80 3.39 9.32
N HIS A 38 1.05 4.62 9.77
CA HIS A 38 2.42 5.11 10.03
C HIS A 38 2.87 4.89 11.47
N LEU A 39 1.90 4.75 12.37
CA LEU A 39 2.08 4.55 13.80
C LEU A 39 1.20 3.39 14.26
N ASP A 40 1.52 2.82 15.42
CA ASP A 40 0.64 1.87 16.09
C ASP A 40 -0.64 2.59 16.53
N ILE A 41 -1.79 1.98 16.25
CA ILE A 41 -3.12 2.47 16.62
C ILE A 41 -3.82 1.37 17.41
N GLU A 42 -4.04 1.59 18.70
CA GLU A 42 -4.81 0.68 19.55
C GLU A 42 -6.29 0.64 19.12
N ALA A 43 -6.94 -0.48 19.36
CA ALA A 43 -8.36 -0.66 19.12
C ALA A 43 -9.19 0.45 19.80
N ASN A 44 -10.17 1.00 19.08
CA ASN A 44 -11.08 2.05 19.54
C ASN A 44 -10.40 3.38 19.90
N ARG A 45 -9.16 3.61 19.46
CA ARG A 45 -8.46 4.89 19.61
C ARG A 45 -8.41 5.63 18.29
N LEU A 46 -8.51 6.95 18.35
CA LEU A 46 -8.32 7.79 17.18
C LEU A 46 -6.85 7.72 16.76
N GLY A 47 -6.62 7.26 15.54
CA GLY A 47 -5.33 7.31 14.87
C GLY A 47 -5.46 7.93 13.48
N ALA A 48 -4.43 7.78 12.67
CA ALA A 48 -4.43 8.29 11.30
C ALA A 48 -3.80 7.27 10.35
N LEU A 49 -4.38 7.16 9.15
CA LEU A 49 -3.84 6.35 8.07
C LEU A 49 -3.51 7.23 6.87
N ALA A 50 -2.44 6.89 6.16
CA ALA A 50 -2.12 7.54 4.91
C ALA A 50 -3.04 7.04 3.79
N ALA A 51 -3.72 7.95 3.10
CA ALA A 51 -4.67 7.69 2.02
C ALA A 51 -4.08 7.87 0.61
N GLY A 52 -2.87 8.40 0.48
CA GLY A 52 -2.20 8.60 -0.81
C GLY A 52 -1.02 9.54 -0.68
N GLY A 53 -0.24 9.74 -1.74
CA GLY A 53 0.83 10.74 -1.83
C GLY A 53 2.17 10.36 -1.19
N GLY A 54 2.27 9.18 -0.59
CA GLY A 54 3.50 8.62 -0.04
C GLY A 54 4.14 7.57 -0.95
N VAL A 55 5.44 7.36 -0.81
CA VAL A 55 6.16 6.22 -1.42
C VAL A 55 6.51 5.23 -0.31
N TYR A 56 6.19 3.96 -0.55
CA TYR A 56 6.35 2.88 0.42
C TYR A 56 7.11 1.71 -0.18
N ASP A 57 7.98 1.10 0.62
CA ASP A 57 8.54 -0.21 0.34
C ASP A 57 7.53 -1.29 0.75
N VAL A 58 7.21 -2.18 -0.18
CA VAL A 58 6.29 -3.32 -0.01
C VAL A 58 6.87 -4.56 -0.68
N THR A 59 6.37 -5.73 -0.30
CA THR A 59 6.81 -7.00 -0.89
C THR A 59 6.02 -7.30 -2.17
N ALA A 60 6.72 -7.66 -3.24
CA ALA A 60 6.12 -8.10 -4.50
C ALA A 60 5.70 -9.57 -4.44
N LYS A 61 4.58 -9.89 -5.09
CA LYS A 61 4.10 -11.28 -5.27
C LYS A 61 4.65 -11.96 -6.53
N GLU A 62 5.12 -11.15 -7.47
CA GLU A 62 5.52 -11.58 -8.81
C GLU A 62 6.53 -10.59 -9.39
N ALA A 63 7.05 -10.87 -10.58
CA ALA A 63 7.90 -9.92 -11.29
C ALA A 63 7.11 -8.65 -11.68
N LEU A 64 7.60 -7.50 -11.22
CA LEU A 64 6.99 -6.19 -11.41
C LEU A 64 8.02 -5.24 -12.02
N SER A 65 7.59 -4.46 -13.00
CA SER A 65 8.41 -3.45 -13.67
C SER A 65 8.07 -2.05 -13.18
N ALA A 66 9.01 -1.13 -13.34
CA ALA A 66 8.80 0.29 -13.16
C ALA A 66 7.56 0.77 -13.94
N GLY A 67 6.69 1.53 -13.27
CA GLY A 67 5.45 2.05 -13.86
C GLY A 67 4.28 1.06 -13.91
N ASP A 68 4.47 -0.21 -13.50
CA ASP A 68 3.35 -1.16 -13.42
C ASP A 68 2.30 -0.67 -12.43
N LYS A 69 1.03 -0.69 -12.85
CA LYS A 69 -0.09 -0.51 -11.93
C LYS A 69 -0.22 -1.76 -11.06
N VAL A 70 -0.24 -1.55 -9.76
CA VAL A 70 -0.29 -2.63 -8.77
C VAL A 70 -1.45 -2.51 -7.81
N TYR A 71 -1.86 -3.67 -7.33
CA TYR A 71 -2.99 -3.86 -6.43
C TYR A 71 -2.53 -4.55 -5.15
N TRP A 72 -3.23 -4.28 -4.05
CA TRP A 72 -2.97 -4.92 -2.77
C TRP A 72 -3.61 -6.31 -2.71
N ASP A 73 -2.82 -7.34 -2.40
CA ASP A 73 -3.28 -8.67 -2.06
C ASP A 73 -3.31 -8.81 -0.53
N ALA A 74 -4.47 -8.58 0.08
CA ALA A 74 -4.65 -8.63 1.53
C ALA A 74 -4.49 -10.04 2.13
N ASP A 75 -4.61 -11.10 1.33
CA ASP A 75 -4.42 -12.47 1.83
C ASP A 75 -2.94 -12.81 1.97
N ASN A 76 -2.10 -12.24 1.12
CA ASN A 76 -0.65 -12.50 1.09
C ASN A 76 0.17 -11.35 1.66
N ASN A 77 -0.44 -10.19 1.90
CA ASN A 77 0.21 -8.92 2.27
C ASN A 77 1.31 -8.51 1.28
N LYS A 78 1.00 -8.64 -0.02
CA LYS A 78 1.93 -8.36 -1.12
C LYS A 78 1.25 -7.55 -2.20
N VAL A 79 2.05 -6.88 -3.04
CA VAL A 79 1.55 -6.22 -4.25
C VAL A 79 1.64 -7.13 -5.47
N THR A 80 0.63 -7.03 -6.33
CA THR A 80 0.51 -7.82 -7.56
C THR A 80 -0.05 -6.94 -8.69
N LYS A 81 0.36 -7.20 -9.93
CA LYS A 81 -0.27 -6.58 -11.11
C LYS A 81 -1.43 -7.41 -11.64
N THR A 82 -1.53 -8.66 -11.20
CA THR A 82 -2.59 -9.59 -11.59
C THR A 82 -3.81 -9.38 -10.70
N ALA A 83 -4.84 -8.72 -11.24
CA ALA A 83 -6.16 -8.74 -10.63
C ALA A 83 -6.81 -10.12 -10.83
N VAL A 84 -7.12 -10.84 -9.74
CA VAL A 84 -7.87 -12.11 -9.80
C VAL A 84 -9.37 -11.82 -9.74
N ALA A 85 -10.11 -12.35 -10.70
CA ALA A 85 -11.57 -12.26 -10.74
C ALA A 85 -12.19 -12.80 -9.44
N GLY A 86 -13.09 -12.03 -8.82
CA GLY A 86 -13.77 -12.40 -7.58
C GLY A 86 -13.05 -12.02 -6.28
N LYS A 87 -11.86 -11.40 -6.35
CA LYS A 87 -11.26 -10.72 -5.20
C LYS A 87 -11.25 -9.21 -5.41
N THR A 88 -11.51 -8.48 -4.33
CA THR A 88 -11.51 -7.02 -4.38
C THR A 88 -10.07 -6.51 -4.28
N TYR A 89 -9.41 -6.46 -5.44
CA TYR A 89 -8.09 -5.85 -5.59
C TYR A 89 -8.25 -4.35 -5.66
N TYR A 90 -7.72 -3.67 -4.65
CA TYR A 90 -7.74 -2.22 -4.61
C TYR A 90 -6.43 -1.67 -5.12
N CYS A 91 -6.52 -0.69 -6.02
CA CYS A 91 -5.34 -0.05 -6.58
C CYS A 91 -4.55 0.59 -5.43
N VAL A 92 -3.28 0.22 -5.30
CA VAL A 92 -2.37 0.91 -4.37
C VAL A 92 -1.70 2.05 -5.12
N GLY A 93 -1.39 1.85 -6.40
CA GLY A 93 -0.82 2.87 -7.26
C GLY A 93 0.16 2.23 -8.26
N PHE A 94 1.34 2.82 -8.37
CA PHE A 94 2.32 2.47 -9.41
C PHE A 94 3.70 2.21 -8.83
N ILE A 95 4.43 1.29 -9.44
CA ILE A 95 5.84 1.07 -9.12
C ILE A 95 6.65 2.30 -9.55
N VAL A 96 7.48 2.84 -8.66
CA VAL A 96 8.33 3.99 -8.97
C VAL A 96 9.37 3.66 -10.04
N PRO A 97 9.86 4.64 -10.82
CA PRO A 97 10.79 4.40 -11.92
C PRO A 97 12.11 3.73 -11.52
N ASP A 98 12.56 3.91 -10.28
CA ASP A 98 13.82 3.35 -9.74
C ASP A 98 13.60 2.01 -9.00
N SER A 99 12.50 1.29 -9.29
CA SER A 99 12.18 0.03 -8.60
C SER A 99 11.60 -1.01 -9.55
N ALA A 100 11.96 -2.27 -9.29
CA ALA A 100 11.41 -3.43 -9.96
C ALA A 100 11.55 -4.67 -9.05
N ALA A 101 10.71 -5.67 -9.27
CA ALA A 101 10.84 -7.01 -8.70
C ALA A 101 11.15 -8.00 -9.82
N SER A 102 12.07 -8.93 -9.56
CA SER A 102 12.36 -10.05 -10.45
C SER A 102 11.57 -11.30 -10.07
N ALA A 103 11.14 -11.43 -8.81
CA ALA A 103 10.37 -12.57 -8.31
C ALA A 103 9.48 -12.23 -7.10
N ASP A 104 8.72 -13.24 -6.65
CA ASP A 104 8.01 -13.20 -5.37
C ASP A 104 8.97 -13.00 -4.20
N GLY A 105 8.63 -12.10 -3.27
CA GLY A 105 9.43 -11.81 -2.08
C GLY A 105 10.40 -10.64 -2.24
N ASP A 106 10.59 -10.12 -3.45
CA ASP A 106 11.41 -8.93 -3.67
C ASP A 106 10.74 -7.67 -3.07
N THR A 107 11.55 -6.74 -2.58
CA THR A 107 11.06 -5.45 -2.10
C THR A 107 10.95 -4.47 -3.26
N VAL A 108 9.79 -3.83 -3.40
CA VAL A 108 9.53 -2.80 -4.41
C VAL A 108 8.99 -1.54 -3.79
N ARG A 109 9.33 -0.40 -4.40
CA ARG A 109 8.80 0.91 -4.04
C ARG A 109 7.54 1.19 -4.84
N VAL A 110 6.44 1.41 -4.13
CA VAL A 110 5.14 1.78 -4.69
C VAL A 110 4.83 3.21 -4.31
N GLN A 111 4.52 4.01 -5.33
CA GLN A 111 3.86 5.29 -5.15
C GLN A 111 2.39 5.04 -4.83
N HIS A 112 1.97 5.41 -3.63
CA HIS A 112 0.61 5.26 -3.16
C HIS A 112 -0.30 6.31 -3.82
N SER A 113 -1.09 5.88 -4.78
CA SER A 113 -2.12 6.66 -5.47
C SER A 113 -3.32 5.77 -5.73
N PRO A 114 -4.18 5.56 -4.72
CA PRO A 114 -5.27 4.60 -4.82
C PRO A 114 -6.41 5.07 -5.73
N ASP A 115 -6.43 6.36 -6.09
CA ASP A 115 -7.29 6.94 -7.13
C ASP A 115 -6.87 6.50 -8.55
N GLY A 116 -5.69 5.88 -8.69
CA GLY A 116 -5.20 5.33 -9.95
C GLY A 116 -4.68 6.36 -10.94
N SER A 117 -4.61 7.64 -10.57
CA SER A 117 -3.88 8.66 -11.32
C SER A 117 -2.39 8.53 -11.05
N SER A 118 -1.55 8.75 -12.06
CA SER A 118 -0.13 8.96 -11.79
C SER A 118 0.02 10.32 -11.14
N ILE A 119 0.50 10.41 -9.90
CA ILE A 119 0.96 11.69 -9.36
C ILE A 119 2.11 12.15 -10.28
N SER A 120 1.89 13.24 -10.99
CA SER A 120 2.99 13.89 -11.71
C SER A 120 3.89 14.48 -10.64
N ALA A 121 5.16 14.11 -10.68
CA ALA A 121 6.20 14.71 -9.85
C ALA A 121 6.32 16.21 -10.12
#